data_AF-A0A0K2ALD6-F1
#
_entry.id   AF-A0A0K2ALD6-F1
#
_cell.length_a   1.000
_cell.length_b   1.000
_cell.length_c   1.000
_cell.angle_alpha   90.00
_cell.angle_beta   90.00
_cell.angle_gamma   90.00
#
_symmetry.space_group_name_H-M   'P 1'
#
loop_
_entity.id
_entity.type
_entity.pdbx_description
1 polymer ?
#
loop_
_entity_poly.entity_id
_entity_poly.type
_entity_poly.pdbx_seq_one_letter_code
_entity_poly.pdbx_strand_id
1 'polypeptide(L)'
;MVRELAEGPLVGPCAGRCYRARVSNSSRDTAEGAGWGSTERGSYRDLMPQRTEKLSWLSPRTLWAARNGVLASWFGDPTGRTRARWAAQRTAAGAPADRVIRRADPDRFSFLVVGDTGEGDDPQYAVVPGLLKAGQGTSFAVVASDVIYPVGSADDYGTKFFRPYRDYPAPIYAIPGNHDWYEDLGAFMRVFCDDAPPLPPEPAPRPLTRAWLRNLLWHRPRPDDGRHLDEAREMRSAPVQQAAQPGPYWAIDAGPVRIVGIDTGLLGTVDAEQGAWLREVSRAPGPKILVTGSPLYVDGEHHPCPVEGGGTVDDIVRDPAHHYVAAIGGDIHNYQRYPVDVGGRTVQYVVAGGGGAFMHATHTIPRVSVAGVTEEDFRCYPLRGDSLAFYSRLYGRRLRLRRFFTLTEAEATAVITERLGIRPARAPRTDARTTRRTRLVAGLLGTGRRPDRKKRFRLPVRKIYTQLFSPSSATYSPPFFKCFLRLDVTPEAVRLRCYAATGNRAQELDPPVEDEVTIPLV
;
A
#
# COMPACT_ATOMS: atom_id res chain seq x y z
N MET A 1 60.97 30.57 48.57
CA MET A 1 60.13 31.14 49.64
C MET A 1 58.68 30.77 49.31
N VAL A 2 58.06 29.93 50.16
CA VAL A 2 56.61 29.57 50.24
C VAL A 2 56.03 28.80 49.02
N ARG A 3 55.83 27.46 49.08
CA ARG A 3 54.64 26.68 49.56
C ARG A 3 53.37 26.99 48.75
N GLU A 4 52.53 26.06 48.28
CA GLU A 4 52.08 24.78 48.87
C GLU A 4 51.23 23.97 47.86
N LEU A 5 51.37 22.62 47.88
CA LEU A 5 50.40 21.51 47.73
C LEU A 5 49.25 21.58 46.67
N ALA A 6 48.90 20.55 45.89
CA ALA A 6 48.62 19.17 46.34
C ALA A 6 48.64 18.12 45.21
N GLU A 7 48.72 16.87 45.65
CA GLU A 7 48.98 15.61 44.94
C GLU A 7 47.76 14.99 44.22
N GLY A 8 48.00 14.42 43.03
CA GLY A 8 47.45 13.23 42.32
C GLY A 8 46.01 12.68 42.50
N PRO A 9 45.64 11.56 41.84
CA PRO A 9 46.46 10.74 40.94
C PRO A 9 45.78 10.26 39.62
N LEU A 10 46.66 9.98 38.66
CA LEU A 10 46.75 8.79 37.77
C LEU A 10 45.49 8.20 37.12
N VAL A 11 45.53 8.28 35.80
CA VAL A 11 44.76 7.57 34.78
C VAL A 11 44.79 6.04 34.98
N GLY A 12 43.61 5.43 35.05
CA GLY A 12 43.40 3.99 34.85
C GLY A 12 42.43 3.75 33.69
N PRO A 13 42.55 2.64 32.92
CA PRO A 13 41.76 2.43 31.72
C PRO A 13 40.35 1.98 32.08
N CYS A 14 39.35 2.83 31.82
CA CYS A 14 37.95 2.44 31.97
C CYS A 14 37.54 1.47 30.85
N ALA A 15 37.43 0.21 31.27
CA ALA A 15 36.61 -0.88 30.77
C ALA A 15 35.57 -0.52 29.68
N GLY A 16 35.63 -1.33 28.61
CA GLY A 16 34.72 -1.28 27.47
C GLY A 16 33.25 -1.29 27.88
N ARG A 17 32.53 -0.25 27.47
CA ARG A 17 31.09 -0.35 27.23
C ARG A 17 30.92 -1.18 25.97
N CYS A 18 30.59 -2.45 26.14
CA CYS A 18 29.91 -3.21 25.11
C CYS A 18 28.69 -2.39 24.69
N TYR A 19 28.76 -1.77 23.50
CA TYR A 19 27.56 -1.42 22.76
C TYR A 19 26.80 -2.72 22.58
N ARG A 20 25.77 -2.96 23.42
CA ARG A 20 24.75 -3.94 23.08
C ARG A 20 24.23 -3.50 21.72
N ALA A 21 24.59 -4.25 20.67
CA ALA A 21 23.94 -4.13 19.38
C ALA A 21 22.43 -4.05 19.64
N ARG A 22 21.77 -3.01 19.12
CA ARG A 22 20.30 -2.94 19.18
C ARG A 22 19.80 -4.29 18.67
N VAL A 23 19.07 -5.01 19.52
CA VAL A 23 18.36 -6.22 19.10
C VAL A 23 17.52 -5.77 17.91
N SER A 24 17.79 -6.35 16.74
CA SER A 24 17.08 -5.94 15.54
C SER A 24 15.60 -6.31 15.69
N ASN A 25 14.72 -5.32 15.50
CA ASN A 25 13.29 -5.42 15.76
C ASN A 25 12.48 -5.84 14.52
N SER A 26 13.13 -6.20 13.40
CA SER A 26 12.46 -6.56 12.14
C SER A 26 12.03 -8.02 12.09
N SER A 27 10.98 -8.31 11.30
CA SER A 27 10.56 -9.67 10.93
C SER A 27 11.66 -10.51 10.30
N ARG A 28 12.68 -9.87 9.70
CA ARG A 28 13.81 -10.55 9.06
C ARG A 28 14.76 -11.19 10.08
N ASP A 29 14.79 -10.67 11.30
CA ASP A 29 15.71 -11.13 12.34
C ASP A 29 15.02 -12.07 13.33
N THR A 30 13.80 -11.73 13.75
CA THR A 30 13.08 -12.46 14.80
C THR A 30 11.59 -12.62 14.50
N ALA A 31 10.97 -13.64 15.11
CA ALA A 31 9.52 -13.81 15.05
C ALA A 31 8.81 -12.71 15.84
N GLU A 32 9.42 -12.27 16.93
CA GLU A 32 8.99 -11.16 17.76
C GLU A 32 8.97 -9.84 16.98
N GLY A 33 9.95 -9.61 16.11
CA GLY A 33 9.96 -8.47 15.18
C GLY A 33 8.79 -8.49 14.18
N ALA A 34 8.40 -9.68 13.71
CA ALA A 34 7.16 -9.89 12.95
C ALA A 34 5.86 -9.65 13.76
N GLY A 35 5.97 -9.42 15.07
CA GLY A 35 4.83 -9.25 15.98
C GLY A 35 4.27 -10.57 16.51
N TRP A 36 4.97 -11.69 16.32
CA TRP A 36 4.63 -12.92 17.03
C TRP A 36 5.03 -12.83 18.51
N GLY A 37 4.38 -13.61 19.36
CA GLY A 37 4.68 -13.62 20.79
C GLY A 37 3.94 -12.52 21.54
N SER A 38 4.55 -11.33 21.69
CA SER A 38 4.09 -10.26 22.59
C SER A 38 2.59 -10.00 22.47
N THR A 39 1.92 -9.92 23.62
CA THR A 39 0.46 -9.86 23.75
C THR A 39 -0.07 -8.47 24.09
N GLU A 40 0.81 -7.51 24.44
CA GLU A 40 0.37 -6.15 24.76
C GLU A 40 -0.03 -5.42 23.48
N ARG A 41 -1.34 -5.17 23.35
CA ARG A 41 -1.90 -4.41 22.24
C ARG A 41 -1.45 -2.95 22.31
N GLY A 42 -1.24 -2.35 21.14
CA GLY A 42 -0.90 -0.93 21.03
C GLY A 42 -2.00 0.01 21.52
N SER A 43 -1.63 1.29 21.70
CA SER A 43 -2.54 2.37 22.10
C SER A 43 -3.45 2.84 20.97
N TYR A 44 -3.27 2.34 19.74
CA TYR A 44 -4.15 2.64 18.61
C TYR A 44 -5.65 2.46 18.91
N ARG A 45 -6.01 1.60 19.86
CA ARG A 45 -7.41 1.37 20.28
C ARG A 45 -8.04 2.62 20.91
N ASP A 46 -7.24 3.46 21.56
CA ASP A 46 -7.69 4.72 22.16
C ASP A 46 -8.01 5.75 21.06
N LEU A 47 -7.41 5.57 19.88
CA LEU A 47 -7.69 6.37 18.70
C LEU A 47 -8.93 5.90 17.96
N MET A 48 -9.48 4.70 18.19
CA MET A 48 -10.61 4.12 17.44
C MET A 48 -11.97 4.70 17.85
N PRO A 49 -12.99 4.69 16.97
CA PRO A 49 -14.28 5.31 17.28
C PRO A 49 -15.02 4.44 18.29
N GLN A 50 -15.93 5.03 19.08
CA GLN A 50 -16.69 4.28 20.09
C GLN A 50 -17.42 3.07 19.49
N ARG A 51 -17.87 3.19 18.25
CA ARG A 51 -18.40 2.10 17.43
C ARG A 51 -17.60 2.01 16.15
N THR A 52 -17.08 0.81 15.88
CA THR A 52 -16.41 0.45 14.64
C THR A 52 -17.25 -0.60 13.95
N GLU A 53 -17.70 -0.34 12.73
CA GLU A 53 -18.37 -1.34 11.91
C GLU A 53 -17.32 -2.28 11.31
N LYS A 54 -17.46 -3.58 11.58
CA LYS A 54 -16.56 -4.59 11.03
C LYS A 54 -16.97 -4.92 9.60
N LEU A 55 -16.13 -4.55 8.64
CA LEU A 55 -16.39 -4.84 7.24
C LEU A 55 -16.36 -6.35 6.99
N SER A 56 -17.40 -6.85 6.33
CA SER A 56 -17.46 -8.22 5.83
C SER A 56 -17.53 -8.21 4.32
N TRP A 57 -16.38 -8.47 3.72
CA TRP A 57 -16.20 -8.57 2.29
C TRP A 57 -17.00 -9.67 1.59
N LEU A 58 -17.53 -10.63 2.35
CA LEU A 58 -18.40 -11.70 1.85
C LEU A 58 -19.90 -11.39 2.04
N SER A 59 -20.23 -10.25 2.67
CA SER A 59 -21.63 -9.90 2.88
C SER A 59 -22.32 -9.54 1.55
N PRO A 60 -23.55 -10.02 1.30
CA PRO A 60 -24.30 -9.66 0.08
C PRO A 60 -24.44 -8.15 -0.12
N ARG A 61 -24.57 -7.39 0.98
CA ARG A 61 -24.64 -5.91 0.93
C ARG A 61 -23.36 -5.29 0.37
N THR A 62 -22.19 -5.73 0.82
CA THR A 62 -20.90 -5.18 0.35
C THR A 62 -20.66 -5.57 -1.11
N LEU A 63 -20.92 -6.83 -1.47
CA LEU A 63 -20.80 -7.31 -2.85
C LEU A 63 -21.75 -6.59 -3.80
N TRP A 64 -22.98 -6.32 -3.34
CA TRP A 64 -23.94 -5.55 -4.11
C TRP A 64 -23.48 -4.10 -4.30
N ALA A 65 -22.95 -3.44 -3.27
CA ALA A 65 -22.42 -2.09 -3.40
C ALA A 65 -21.22 -2.03 -4.36
N ALA A 66 -20.30 -2.99 -4.28
CA ALA A 66 -19.11 -3.09 -5.13
C ALA A 66 -19.38 -3.69 -6.53
N ARG A 67 -20.64 -3.78 -6.98
CA ARG A 67 -20.98 -4.44 -8.26
C ARG A 67 -20.50 -3.68 -9.50
N ASN A 68 -20.17 -2.39 -9.39
CA ASN A 68 -19.82 -1.56 -10.55
C ASN A 68 -18.57 -2.06 -11.29
N GLY A 69 -17.59 -2.64 -10.61
CA GLY A 69 -16.43 -3.27 -11.25
C GLY A 69 -16.82 -4.48 -12.12
N VAL A 70 -17.74 -5.32 -11.65
CA VAL A 70 -18.27 -6.46 -12.43
C VAL A 70 -19.08 -5.96 -13.64
N LEU A 71 -19.94 -4.95 -13.43
CA LEU A 71 -20.72 -4.34 -14.50
C LEU A 71 -19.81 -3.68 -15.55
N ALA A 72 -18.74 -3.00 -15.13
CA ALA A 72 -17.75 -2.40 -16.01
C ALA A 72 -17.05 -3.46 -16.87
N SER A 73 -16.63 -4.57 -16.26
CA SER A 73 -16.02 -5.70 -16.97
C SER A 73 -16.93 -6.31 -18.04
N TRP A 74 -18.24 -6.43 -17.78
CA TRP A 74 -19.19 -7.06 -18.70
C TRP A 74 -19.78 -6.12 -19.75
N PHE A 75 -20.00 -4.85 -19.38
CA PHE A 75 -20.79 -3.91 -20.18
C PHE A 75 -20.02 -2.66 -20.62
N GLY A 76 -18.70 -2.64 -20.39
CA GLY A 76 -17.79 -1.55 -20.72
C GLY A 76 -17.54 -0.64 -19.52
N ASP A 77 -16.33 -0.10 -19.42
CA ASP A 77 -15.88 0.74 -18.31
C ASP A 77 -16.12 2.23 -18.62
N PRO A 78 -16.92 2.96 -17.82
CA PRO A 78 -17.10 4.41 -17.99
C PRO A 78 -15.98 5.25 -17.39
N THR A 79 -15.06 4.66 -16.62
CA THR A 79 -14.11 5.38 -15.76
C THR A 79 -13.32 6.45 -16.51
N GLY A 80 -12.71 6.12 -17.65
CA GLY A 80 -11.92 7.09 -18.43
C GLY A 80 -12.72 8.31 -18.87
N ARG A 81 -13.97 8.11 -19.31
CA ARG A 81 -14.87 9.23 -19.68
C ARG A 81 -15.25 10.08 -18.47
N THR A 82 -15.58 9.46 -17.34
CA THR A 82 -15.92 10.19 -16.11
C THR A 82 -14.71 10.96 -15.56
N ARG A 83 -13.52 10.36 -15.63
CA ARG A 83 -12.25 10.99 -15.22
C ARG A 83 -11.93 12.23 -16.06
N ALA A 84 -12.03 12.15 -17.37
CA ALA A 84 -11.86 13.29 -18.27
C ALA A 84 -12.81 14.46 -17.92
N ARG A 85 -14.05 14.15 -17.55
CA ARG A 85 -15.03 15.16 -17.13
C ARG A 85 -14.67 15.80 -15.79
N TRP A 86 -14.21 15.02 -14.82
CA TRP A 86 -13.67 15.53 -13.56
C TRP A 86 -12.46 16.44 -13.78
N ALA A 87 -11.52 16.03 -14.62
CA ALA A 87 -10.37 16.83 -15.00
C ALA A 87 -10.82 18.15 -15.66
N ALA A 88 -11.67 18.11 -16.68
CA ALA A 88 -12.19 19.30 -17.34
C ALA A 88 -12.87 20.27 -16.37
N GLN A 89 -13.70 19.75 -15.45
CA GLN A 89 -14.36 20.55 -14.42
C GLN A 89 -13.34 21.25 -13.51
N ARG A 90 -12.29 20.55 -13.04
CA ARG A 90 -11.26 21.15 -12.21
C ARG A 90 -10.46 22.22 -12.94
N THR A 91 -10.13 22.04 -14.22
CA THR A 91 -9.51 23.10 -15.04
C THR A 91 -10.41 24.32 -15.13
N ALA A 92 -11.70 24.12 -15.40
CA ALA A 92 -12.67 25.22 -15.48
C ALA A 92 -12.82 25.97 -14.15
N ALA A 93 -12.62 25.27 -13.02
CA ALA A 93 -12.58 25.84 -11.68
C ALA A 93 -11.23 26.50 -11.30
N GLY A 94 -10.27 26.58 -12.24
CA GLY A 94 -8.99 27.27 -12.04
C GLY A 94 -7.85 26.39 -11.54
N ALA A 95 -8.02 25.06 -11.47
CA ALA A 95 -6.91 24.16 -11.19
C ALA A 95 -5.87 24.19 -12.35
N PRO A 96 -4.56 24.09 -12.07
CA PRO A 96 -3.53 24.06 -13.09
C PRO A 96 -3.84 23.04 -14.19
N ALA A 97 -3.78 23.47 -15.45
CA ALA A 97 -4.08 22.63 -16.61
C ALA A 97 -3.06 21.49 -16.78
N ASP A 98 -1.79 21.76 -16.42
CA ASP A 98 -0.71 20.76 -16.41
C ASP A 98 -0.79 19.76 -15.25
N ARG A 99 -1.72 19.98 -14.30
CA ARG A 99 -1.88 19.20 -13.07
C ARG A 99 -0.63 19.11 -12.21
N VAL A 100 0.28 20.09 -12.34
CA VAL A 100 1.52 20.12 -11.55
C VAL A 100 1.34 21.02 -10.33
N ILE A 101 1.41 20.40 -9.15
CA ILE A 101 1.49 21.05 -7.85
C ILE A 101 2.95 21.48 -7.66
N ARG A 102 3.17 22.78 -7.65
CA ARG A 102 4.51 23.38 -7.46
C ARG A 102 4.71 23.69 -5.99
N ARG A 103 5.69 23.04 -5.34
CA ARG A 103 6.02 23.25 -3.94
C ARG A 103 7.41 23.84 -3.79
N ALA A 104 7.60 24.64 -2.74
CA ALA A 104 8.91 25.18 -2.36
C ALA A 104 9.58 24.29 -1.30
N ASP A 105 9.60 22.98 -1.53
CA ASP A 105 10.31 22.06 -0.64
C ASP A 105 11.83 22.20 -0.83
N PRO A 106 12.62 22.08 0.26
CA PRO A 106 14.07 22.12 0.17
C PRO A 106 14.62 20.89 -0.56
N ASP A 107 15.89 20.98 -1.01
CA ASP A 107 16.56 19.85 -1.68
C ASP A 107 16.72 18.61 -0.78
N ARG A 108 16.56 18.78 0.54
CA ARG A 108 16.53 17.71 1.54
C ARG A 108 15.20 17.74 2.27
N PHE A 109 14.34 16.77 1.98
CA PHE A 109 13.03 16.65 2.61
C PHE A 109 12.65 15.19 2.82
N SER A 110 11.50 14.95 3.44
CA SER A 110 10.96 13.60 3.59
C SER A 110 9.45 13.60 3.42
N PHE A 111 8.91 12.49 2.91
CA PHE A 111 7.47 12.30 2.79
C PHE A 111 7.08 10.85 3.10
N LEU A 112 5.80 10.64 3.38
CA LEU A 112 5.24 9.32 3.62
C LEU A 112 4.45 8.81 2.42
N VAL A 113 4.42 7.49 2.24
CA VAL A 113 3.47 6.82 1.33
C VAL A 113 2.77 5.70 2.10
N VAL A 114 1.44 5.65 1.99
CA VAL A 114 0.62 4.60 2.62
C VAL A 114 -0.51 4.21 1.66
N GLY A 115 -0.67 2.93 1.34
CA GLY A 115 -1.73 2.46 0.43
C GLY A 115 -2.87 1.76 1.16
N ASP A 116 -4.06 1.75 0.56
CA ASP A 116 -5.18 0.87 0.92
C ASP A 116 -5.58 0.99 2.40
N THR A 117 -5.82 2.23 2.83
CA THR A 117 -6.01 2.55 4.25
C THR A 117 -7.42 2.27 4.76
N GLY A 118 -8.45 2.52 3.95
CA GLY A 118 -9.78 2.96 4.41
C GLY A 118 -10.77 1.98 5.02
N GLU A 119 -10.35 0.92 5.73
CA GLU A 119 -11.30 0.00 6.38
C GLU A 119 -11.90 0.57 7.69
N GLY A 120 -11.19 1.45 8.38
CA GLY A 120 -11.68 2.16 9.58
C GLY A 120 -11.63 1.35 10.87
N ASP A 121 -10.87 0.26 10.88
CA ASP A 121 -10.87 -0.76 11.92
C ASP A 121 -9.48 -0.99 12.55
N ASP A 122 -9.36 -2.02 13.40
CA ASP A 122 -8.14 -2.25 14.21
C ASP A 122 -6.84 -2.23 13.38
N PRO A 123 -6.74 -2.93 12.22
CA PRO A 123 -5.52 -2.91 11.42
C PRO A 123 -5.15 -1.54 10.86
N GLN A 124 -6.10 -0.72 10.38
CA GLN A 124 -5.81 0.64 9.92
C GLN A 124 -5.31 1.51 11.08
N TYR A 125 -6.06 1.53 12.19
CA TYR A 125 -5.68 2.37 13.33
C TYR A 125 -4.35 1.94 13.94
N ALA A 126 -3.99 0.65 13.89
CA ALA A 126 -2.69 0.15 14.32
C ALA A 126 -1.49 0.73 13.55
N VAL A 127 -1.71 1.26 12.34
CA VAL A 127 -0.66 1.96 11.57
C VAL A 127 -0.38 3.35 12.12
N VAL A 128 -1.42 4.03 12.62
CA VAL A 128 -1.41 5.47 12.90
C VAL A 128 -0.28 5.89 13.86
N PRO A 129 -0.08 5.30 15.06
CA PRO A 129 0.90 5.86 15.98
C PRO A 129 2.34 5.67 15.49
N GLY A 130 2.63 4.52 14.86
CA GLY A 130 3.92 4.26 14.23
C GLY A 130 4.18 5.19 13.05
N LEU A 131 3.15 5.45 12.24
CA LEU A 131 3.20 6.41 11.13
C LEU A 131 3.45 7.83 11.63
N LEU A 132 2.76 8.29 12.68
CA LEU A 132 2.99 9.61 13.26
C LEU A 132 4.41 9.75 13.82
N LYS A 133 4.91 8.72 14.49
CA LYS A 133 6.29 8.72 15.01
C LYS A 133 7.32 8.76 13.89
N ALA A 134 7.21 7.87 12.92
CA ALA A 134 8.13 7.81 11.78
C ALA A 134 7.95 9.00 10.83
N GLY A 135 6.79 9.64 10.82
CA GLY A 135 6.42 10.78 9.99
C GLY A 135 6.83 12.15 10.53
N GLN A 136 7.45 12.22 11.71
CA GLN A 136 7.92 13.48 12.27
C GLN A 136 8.87 14.18 11.28
N GLY A 137 8.58 15.46 11.02
CA GLY A 137 9.35 16.31 10.11
C GLY A 137 9.12 16.04 8.62
N THR A 138 8.14 15.22 8.24
CA THR A 138 7.79 15.02 6.82
C THR A 138 7.00 16.20 6.26
N SER A 139 7.27 16.56 5.00
CA SER A 139 6.65 17.71 4.32
C SER A 139 5.21 17.46 3.87
N PHE A 140 4.87 16.19 3.60
CA PHE A 140 3.55 15.72 3.19
C PHE A 140 3.49 14.18 3.22
N ALA A 141 2.29 13.64 3.03
CA ALA A 141 2.07 12.21 2.77
C ALA A 141 1.28 12.00 1.47
N VAL A 142 1.41 10.81 0.90
CA VAL A 142 0.63 10.35 -0.26
C VAL A 142 -0.11 9.07 0.09
N VAL A 143 -1.43 9.06 -0.11
CA VAL A 143 -2.23 7.82 -0.09
C VAL A 143 -2.18 7.17 -1.46
N ALA A 144 -1.61 5.97 -1.54
CA ALA A 144 -1.42 5.24 -2.78
C ALA A 144 -2.55 4.21 -2.97
N SER A 145 -3.64 4.65 -3.61
CA SER A 145 -4.84 3.83 -3.91
C SER A 145 -5.78 3.59 -2.73
N ASP A 146 -7.01 3.25 -3.08
CA ASP A 146 -8.12 2.81 -2.22
C ASP A 146 -8.19 3.55 -0.87
N VAL A 147 -8.51 4.83 -0.96
CA VAL A 147 -8.57 5.69 0.23
C VAL A 147 -9.66 5.20 1.17
N ILE A 148 -10.83 4.85 0.62
CA ILE A 148 -12.02 4.45 1.38
C ILE A 148 -12.61 3.11 0.91
N TYR A 149 -12.72 2.18 1.84
CA TYR A 149 -13.45 0.92 1.66
C TYR A 149 -14.87 0.99 2.22
N PRO A 150 -15.83 0.22 1.68
CA PRO A 150 -15.68 -0.68 0.53
C PRO A 150 -15.97 -0.02 -0.83
N VAL A 151 -16.58 1.16 -0.88
CA VAL A 151 -17.08 1.75 -2.14
C VAL A 151 -16.82 3.24 -2.31
N GLY A 152 -15.94 3.83 -1.50
CA GLY A 152 -15.62 5.25 -1.66
C GLY A 152 -16.72 6.23 -1.22
N SER A 153 -17.63 5.84 -0.32
CA SER A 153 -18.73 6.70 0.15
C SER A 153 -18.22 7.90 0.97
N ALA A 154 -18.89 9.05 0.86
CA ALA A 154 -18.51 10.26 1.59
C ALA A 154 -18.73 10.13 3.11
N ASP A 155 -19.76 9.40 3.54
CA ASP A 155 -20.04 9.16 4.97
C ASP A 155 -18.90 8.42 5.69
N ASP A 156 -18.11 7.66 4.95
CA ASP A 156 -17.03 6.83 5.48
C ASP A 156 -15.74 7.65 5.79
N TYR A 157 -15.55 8.81 5.15
CA TYR A 157 -14.33 9.61 5.30
C TYR A 157 -14.07 10.09 6.74
N GLY A 158 -15.11 10.31 7.53
CA GLY A 158 -14.97 10.75 8.92
C GLY A 158 -14.16 9.77 9.76
N THR A 159 -14.54 8.48 9.74
CA THR A 159 -13.90 7.45 10.58
C THR A 159 -12.70 6.78 9.92
N LYS A 160 -12.58 6.85 8.59
CA LYS A 160 -11.57 6.15 7.79
C LYS A 160 -10.46 7.05 7.22
N PHE A 161 -10.62 8.37 7.22
CA PHE A 161 -9.58 9.31 6.78
C PHE A 161 -9.34 10.43 7.79
N PHE A 162 -10.34 11.26 8.06
CA PHE A 162 -10.17 12.46 8.88
C PHE A 162 -9.73 12.13 10.30
N ARG A 163 -10.41 11.18 10.94
CA ARG A 163 -10.11 10.76 12.31
C ARG A 163 -8.78 10.04 12.50
N PRO A 164 -8.42 8.98 11.73
CA PRO A 164 -7.14 8.29 11.93
C PRO A 164 -5.95 9.19 11.62
N TYR A 165 -6.08 10.15 10.71
CA TYR A 165 -4.98 11.04 10.34
C TYR A 165 -5.06 12.43 10.98
N ARG A 166 -5.99 12.71 11.91
CA ARG A 166 -6.19 14.04 12.50
C ARG A 166 -4.91 14.71 13.03
N ASP A 167 -4.02 13.89 13.59
CA ASP A 167 -2.80 14.35 14.27
C ASP A 167 -1.57 14.41 13.34
N TYR A 168 -1.70 14.08 12.04
CA TYR A 168 -0.63 14.21 11.06
C TYR A 168 -0.52 15.67 10.58
N PRO A 169 0.58 16.41 10.87
CA PRO A 169 0.61 17.87 10.81
C PRO A 169 1.03 18.44 9.44
N ALA A 170 0.77 17.70 8.35
CA ALA A 170 1.15 18.09 7.00
C ALA A 170 0.06 17.71 5.98
N PRO A 171 0.14 18.25 4.74
CA PRO A 171 -0.80 17.91 3.68
C PRO A 171 -0.77 16.43 3.33
N ILE A 172 -1.94 15.89 2.97
CA ILE A 172 -2.07 14.52 2.44
C ILE A 172 -2.65 14.62 1.03
N TYR A 173 -1.89 14.13 0.06
CA TYR A 173 -2.34 13.93 -1.32
C TYR A 173 -2.80 12.48 -1.50
N ALA A 174 -3.62 12.20 -2.50
CA ALA A 174 -4.05 10.84 -2.79
C ALA A 174 -4.18 10.59 -4.28
N ILE A 175 -4.03 9.34 -4.68
CA ILE A 175 -4.55 8.83 -5.95
C ILE A 175 -5.69 7.86 -5.66
N PRO A 176 -6.74 7.83 -6.49
CA PRO A 176 -7.84 6.92 -6.26
C PRO A 176 -7.52 5.51 -6.73
N GLY A 177 -8.08 4.54 -6.02
CA GLY A 177 -8.11 3.14 -6.46
C GLY A 177 -9.47 2.72 -6.97
N ASN A 178 -9.61 1.44 -7.32
CA ASN A 178 -10.89 0.90 -7.80
C ASN A 178 -11.99 1.01 -6.75
N HIS A 179 -11.65 1.03 -5.45
CA HIS A 179 -12.65 1.19 -4.39
C HIS A 179 -13.28 2.58 -4.35
N ASP A 180 -12.50 3.62 -4.67
CA ASP A 180 -12.99 5.00 -4.75
C ASP A 180 -13.88 5.22 -5.98
N TRP A 181 -13.72 4.39 -7.02
CA TRP A 181 -14.47 4.46 -8.27
C TRP A 181 -15.82 3.72 -8.27
N TYR A 182 -16.14 2.91 -7.25
CA TYR A 182 -17.44 2.24 -7.18
C TYR A 182 -18.62 3.21 -7.11
N GLU A 183 -18.39 4.47 -6.72
CA GLU A 183 -19.40 5.55 -6.72
C GLU A 183 -18.97 6.76 -7.58
N ASP A 184 -18.37 6.50 -8.75
CA ASP A 184 -18.01 7.52 -9.77
C ASP A 184 -17.05 8.61 -9.25
N LEU A 185 -16.29 8.32 -8.20
CA LEU A 185 -15.25 9.16 -7.59
C LEU A 185 -15.75 10.43 -6.88
N GLY A 186 -17.07 10.58 -6.68
CA GLY A 186 -17.65 11.82 -6.14
C GLY A 186 -17.08 12.24 -4.77
N ALA A 187 -17.02 11.34 -3.80
CA ALA A 187 -16.52 11.65 -2.46
C ALA A 187 -15.02 11.99 -2.45
N PHE A 188 -14.22 11.27 -3.24
CA PHE A 188 -12.79 11.55 -3.40
C PHE A 188 -12.57 12.96 -3.95
N MET A 189 -13.32 13.33 -4.98
CA MET A 189 -13.24 14.65 -5.59
C MET A 189 -13.66 15.77 -4.62
N ARG A 190 -14.62 15.50 -3.73
CA ARG A 190 -14.96 16.42 -2.64
C ARG A 190 -13.80 16.56 -1.65
N VAL A 191 -13.21 15.46 -1.19
CA VAL A 191 -12.23 15.49 -0.10
C VAL A 191 -10.86 16.01 -0.53
N PHE A 192 -10.33 15.55 -1.67
CA PHE A 192 -8.97 15.89 -2.10
C PHE A 192 -8.92 17.01 -3.15
N CYS A 193 -9.95 17.12 -3.99
CA CYS A 193 -9.94 18.03 -5.14
C CYS A 193 -10.82 19.25 -4.89
N ASP A 194 -10.61 19.91 -3.73
CA ASP A 194 -11.17 21.24 -3.41
C ASP A 194 -12.70 21.30 -3.56
N ASP A 195 -13.36 20.40 -2.82
CA ASP A 195 -14.80 20.23 -2.71
C ASP A 195 -15.55 20.27 -4.06
N ALA A 196 -15.01 19.58 -5.06
CA ALA A 196 -15.56 19.60 -6.41
C ALA A 196 -17.03 19.15 -6.41
N PRO A 197 -17.96 19.94 -7.00
CA PRO A 197 -19.37 19.62 -7.00
C PRO A 197 -19.66 18.42 -7.92
N PRO A 198 -20.77 17.67 -7.70
CA PRO A 198 -21.16 16.56 -8.55
C PRO A 198 -21.15 16.92 -10.04
N LEU A 199 -20.65 15.99 -10.88
CA LEU A 199 -20.69 16.18 -12.32
C LEU A 199 -22.14 16.30 -12.81
N PRO A 200 -22.42 17.15 -13.83
CA PRO A 200 -23.72 17.19 -14.48
C PRO A 200 -24.17 15.80 -14.97
N PRO A 201 -25.47 15.48 -14.99
CA PRO A 201 -25.93 14.20 -15.50
C PRO A 201 -25.65 14.07 -17.01
N GLU A 202 -25.31 12.86 -17.46
CA GLU A 202 -25.19 12.57 -18.89
C GLU A 202 -26.54 12.14 -19.50
N PRO A 203 -26.72 12.30 -20.82
CA PRO A 203 -27.87 11.74 -21.51
C PRO A 203 -28.01 10.23 -21.26
N ALA A 204 -29.23 9.77 -21.01
CA ALA A 204 -29.49 8.36 -20.76
C ALA A 204 -29.06 7.51 -21.98
N PRO A 205 -28.37 6.38 -21.76
CA PRO A 205 -28.03 5.47 -22.85
C PRO A 205 -29.28 4.94 -23.54
N ARG A 206 -29.18 4.67 -24.86
CA ARG A 206 -30.29 4.08 -25.62
C ARG A 206 -30.75 2.75 -24.99
N PRO A 207 -32.07 2.51 -24.85
CA PRO A 207 -32.59 1.26 -24.29
C PRO A 207 -32.01 0.02 -24.94
N LEU A 208 -31.89 -1.07 -24.18
CA LEU A 208 -31.41 -2.38 -24.62
C LEU A 208 -29.94 -2.43 -25.10
N THR A 209 -29.15 -1.38 -24.89
CA THR A 209 -27.70 -1.40 -25.13
C THR A 209 -26.92 -1.90 -23.89
N ARG A 210 -25.66 -2.32 -24.08
CA ARG A 210 -24.77 -2.66 -22.95
C ARG A 210 -24.64 -1.49 -21.95
N ALA A 211 -24.49 -0.27 -22.48
CA ALA A 211 -24.41 0.93 -21.66
C ALA A 211 -25.72 1.19 -20.87
N TRP A 212 -26.89 0.86 -21.43
CA TRP A 212 -28.17 0.96 -20.73
C TRP A 212 -28.28 -0.06 -19.58
N LEU A 213 -27.93 -1.32 -19.83
CA LEU A 213 -27.90 -2.36 -18.78
C LEU A 213 -26.95 -1.99 -17.64
N ARG A 214 -25.76 -1.48 -17.99
CA ARG A 214 -24.80 -0.94 -17.02
C ARG A 214 -25.43 0.18 -16.21
N ASN A 215 -25.99 1.20 -16.87
CA ASN A 215 -26.56 2.39 -16.22
C ASN A 215 -27.75 2.08 -15.30
N LEU A 216 -28.57 1.08 -15.65
CA LEU A 216 -29.71 0.64 -14.84
C LEU A 216 -29.25 -0.01 -13.54
N LEU A 217 -28.21 -0.84 -13.60
CA LEU A 217 -27.69 -1.57 -12.46
C LEU A 217 -26.59 -0.82 -11.71
N TRP A 218 -26.08 0.29 -12.26
CA TRP A 218 -24.98 1.06 -11.68
C TRP A 218 -25.31 1.50 -10.25
N HIS A 219 -24.40 1.20 -9.34
CA HIS A 219 -24.43 1.70 -7.98
C HIS A 219 -24.17 3.21 -7.96
N ARG A 220 -24.92 3.93 -7.13
CA ARG A 220 -24.82 5.38 -6.97
C ARG A 220 -24.86 5.72 -5.47
N PRO A 221 -24.22 6.81 -5.05
CA PRO A 221 -24.36 7.33 -3.69
C PRO A 221 -25.82 7.54 -3.30
N ARG A 222 -26.08 7.50 -1.99
CA ARG A 222 -27.38 7.89 -1.44
C ARG A 222 -27.54 9.41 -1.52
N PRO A 223 -28.78 9.94 -1.58
CA PRO A 223 -29.01 11.38 -1.61
C PRO A 223 -28.42 12.15 -0.42
N ASP A 224 -28.29 11.50 0.74
CA ASP A 224 -27.74 12.10 1.97
C ASP A 224 -26.27 11.72 2.24
N ASP A 225 -25.59 11.08 1.29
CA ASP A 225 -24.18 10.70 1.42
C ASP A 225 -23.28 11.94 1.57
N GLY A 226 -22.47 11.94 2.63
CA GLY A 226 -21.56 13.04 2.94
C GLY A 226 -22.22 14.21 3.66
N ARG A 227 -23.40 14.02 4.26
CA ARG A 227 -24.06 15.06 5.09
C ARG A 227 -23.23 15.49 6.32
N HIS A 228 -22.33 14.63 6.79
CA HIS A 228 -21.42 14.88 7.91
C HIS A 228 -19.98 15.20 7.46
N LEU A 229 -19.76 15.42 6.15
CA LEU A 229 -18.41 15.60 5.64
C LEU A 229 -17.75 16.87 6.18
N ASP A 230 -18.50 17.96 6.30
CA ASP A 230 -17.98 19.23 6.83
C ASP A 230 -17.58 19.10 8.31
N GLU A 231 -18.41 18.43 9.13
CA GLU A 231 -18.07 18.11 10.52
C GLU A 231 -16.82 17.24 10.62
N ALA A 232 -16.63 16.31 9.68
CA ALA A 232 -15.43 15.48 9.63
C ALA A 232 -14.17 16.26 9.25
N ARG A 233 -14.28 17.24 8.34
CA ARG A 233 -13.16 18.10 7.92
C ARG A 233 -12.57 18.90 9.08
N GLU A 234 -13.37 19.25 10.09
CA GLU A 234 -12.89 19.94 11.29
C GLU A 234 -11.81 19.18 12.07
N MET A 235 -11.74 17.85 11.94
CA MET A 235 -10.65 17.07 12.55
C MET A 235 -9.28 17.34 11.91
N ARG A 236 -9.24 17.91 10.70
CA ARG A 236 -8.02 18.27 9.95
C ARG A 236 -8.12 19.66 9.31
N SER A 237 -8.65 20.65 10.04
CA SER A 237 -8.86 22.02 9.52
C SER A 237 -7.64 22.95 9.64
N ALA A 238 -6.53 22.50 10.22
CA ALA A 238 -5.35 23.35 10.37
C ALA A 238 -4.81 23.79 8.99
N PRO A 239 -4.40 25.06 8.80
CA PRO A 239 -3.89 25.54 7.51
C PRO A 239 -2.72 24.71 6.95
N VAL A 240 -1.83 24.24 7.82
CA VAL A 240 -0.67 23.41 7.45
C VAL A 240 -1.04 22.00 6.95
N GLN A 241 -2.27 21.54 7.21
CA GLN A 241 -2.77 20.22 6.78
C GLN A 241 -3.48 20.28 5.42
N GLN A 242 -3.75 21.48 4.88
CA GLN A 242 -4.52 21.63 3.66
C GLN A 242 -3.68 21.29 2.43
N ALA A 243 -4.25 20.53 1.51
CA ALA A 243 -3.66 20.17 0.23
C ALA A 243 -4.51 20.74 -0.91
N ALA A 244 -3.87 21.31 -1.93
CA ALA A 244 -4.54 21.69 -3.17
C ALA A 244 -4.21 20.64 -4.25
N GLN A 245 -5.10 19.66 -4.44
CA GLN A 245 -4.96 18.65 -5.48
C GLN A 245 -5.72 19.07 -6.75
N PRO A 246 -5.08 19.12 -7.93
CA PRO A 246 -5.68 19.67 -9.14
C PRO A 246 -6.67 18.72 -9.82
N GLY A 247 -6.72 17.44 -9.41
CA GLY A 247 -7.57 16.42 -10.01
C GLY A 247 -7.25 15.01 -9.48
N PRO A 248 -7.87 13.96 -10.06
CA PRO A 248 -7.67 12.58 -9.62
C PRO A 248 -6.27 12.02 -9.95
N TYR A 249 -5.58 12.65 -10.88
CA TYR A 249 -4.17 12.44 -11.20
C TYR A 249 -3.43 13.77 -11.18
N TRP A 250 -2.15 13.75 -10.84
CA TRP A 250 -1.37 14.96 -10.58
C TRP A 250 0.13 14.67 -10.61
N ALA A 251 0.93 15.73 -10.69
CA ALA A 251 2.36 15.66 -10.37
C ALA A 251 2.69 16.68 -9.26
N ILE A 252 3.68 16.36 -8.43
CA ILE A 252 4.25 17.25 -7.42
C ILE A 252 5.71 17.48 -7.76
N ASP A 253 6.09 18.74 -7.94
CA ASP A 253 7.49 19.16 -7.95
C ASP A 253 7.93 19.44 -6.51
N ALA A 254 8.86 18.64 -5.97
CA ALA A 254 9.36 18.75 -4.61
C ALA A 254 10.88 18.51 -4.55
N GLY A 255 11.63 19.57 -4.26
CA GLY A 255 13.10 19.51 -4.23
C GLY A 255 13.68 18.93 -5.53
N PRO A 256 14.55 17.91 -5.46
CA PRO A 256 15.21 17.35 -6.65
C PRO A 256 14.38 16.29 -7.39
N VAL A 257 13.18 15.93 -6.92
CA VAL A 257 12.36 14.87 -7.52
C VAL A 257 10.99 15.39 -7.94
N ARG A 258 10.44 14.77 -8.99
CA ARG A 258 9.01 14.88 -9.32
C ARG A 258 8.28 13.60 -8.95
N ILE A 259 7.18 13.74 -8.23
CA ILE A 259 6.29 12.62 -7.88
C ILE A 259 5.08 12.69 -8.80
N VAL A 260 4.73 11.58 -9.47
CA VAL A 260 3.63 11.53 -10.44
C VAL A 260 2.59 10.54 -9.94
N GLY A 261 1.39 11.02 -9.60
CA GLY A 261 0.25 10.21 -9.20
C GLY A 261 -0.69 9.95 -10.37
N ILE A 262 -0.96 8.68 -10.68
CA ILE A 262 -1.89 8.27 -11.74
C ILE A 262 -3.12 7.57 -11.18
N ASP A 263 -4.25 7.78 -11.84
CA ASP A 263 -5.51 7.10 -11.56
C ASP A 263 -5.68 5.94 -12.54
N THR A 264 -5.86 4.72 -12.01
CA THR A 264 -6.00 3.48 -12.80
C THR A 264 -7.44 2.97 -12.90
N GLY A 265 -8.40 3.67 -12.27
CA GLY A 265 -9.82 3.39 -12.43
C GLY A 265 -10.28 2.04 -11.86
N LEU A 266 -11.47 1.60 -12.29
CA LEU A 266 -12.04 0.31 -11.85
C LEU A 266 -11.27 -0.91 -12.34
N LEU A 267 -10.72 -0.85 -13.56
CA LEU A 267 -10.18 -2.02 -14.25
C LEU A 267 -8.65 -1.97 -14.47
N GLY A 268 -7.95 -1.01 -13.88
CA GLY A 268 -6.49 -0.93 -13.96
C GLY A 268 -5.98 -0.39 -15.29
N THR A 269 -6.68 0.58 -15.90
CA THR A 269 -6.35 1.17 -17.21
C THR A 269 -6.26 2.69 -17.15
N VAL A 270 -5.52 3.25 -18.10
CA VAL A 270 -5.35 4.70 -18.29
C VAL A 270 -5.98 5.10 -19.63
N ASP A 271 -6.87 6.10 -19.60
CA ASP A 271 -7.48 6.65 -20.81
C ASP A 271 -6.50 7.50 -21.64
N ALA A 272 -6.91 7.89 -22.84
CA ALA A 272 -6.03 8.60 -23.77
C ALA A 272 -5.63 9.99 -23.27
N GLU A 273 -6.48 10.68 -22.50
CA GLU A 273 -6.21 12.03 -22.00
C GLU A 273 -5.14 11.97 -20.90
N GLN A 274 -5.35 11.14 -19.86
CA GLN A 274 -4.34 10.93 -18.82
C GLN A 274 -3.07 10.30 -19.40
N GLY A 275 -3.18 9.44 -20.41
CA GLY A 275 -2.02 8.86 -21.11
C GLY A 275 -1.19 9.89 -21.88
N ALA A 276 -1.84 10.89 -22.51
CA ALA A 276 -1.15 12.00 -23.15
C ALA A 276 -0.46 12.90 -22.11
N TRP A 277 -1.19 13.25 -21.04
CA TRP A 277 -0.67 14.02 -19.91
C TRP A 277 0.53 13.34 -19.25
N LEU A 278 0.47 12.03 -19.01
CA LEU A 278 1.55 11.28 -18.38
C LEU A 278 2.82 11.32 -19.23
N ARG A 279 2.72 11.21 -20.56
CA ARG A 279 3.88 11.36 -21.45
C ARG A 279 4.46 12.76 -21.40
N GLU A 280 3.62 13.78 -21.36
CA GLU A 280 4.06 15.17 -21.28
C GLU A 280 4.79 15.46 -19.97
N VAL A 281 4.18 15.13 -18.83
CA VAL A 281 4.75 15.42 -17.50
C VAL A 281 6.04 14.63 -17.24
N SER A 282 6.19 13.46 -17.88
CA SER A 282 7.38 12.61 -17.81
C SER A 282 8.60 13.15 -18.55
N ARG A 283 8.41 14.07 -19.51
CA ARG A 283 9.51 14.73 -20.24
C ARG A 283 10.23 15.80 -19.45
N ALA A 284 9.69 16.23 -18.31
CA ALA A 284 10.38 17.18 -17.45
C ALA A 284 11.75 16.62 -17.05
N PRO A 285 12.79 17.45 -16.89
CA PRO A 285 14.11 16.97 -16.50
C PRO A 285 14.09 16.40 -15.07
N GLY A 286 15.11 15.60 -14.76
CA GLY A 286 15.35 15.10 -13.41
C GLY A 286 14.56 13.84 -13.03
N PRO A 287 14.90 13.25 -11.87
CA PRO A 287 14.40 11.97 -11.43
C PRO A 287 12.92 12.01 -11.03
N LYS A 288 12.22 10.90 -11.29
CA LYS A 288 10.78 10.78 -11.04
C LYS A 288 10.41 9.56 -10.22
N ILE A 289 9.36 9.69 -9.41
CA ILE A 289 8.73 8.58 -8.70
C ILE A 289 7.29 8.48 -9.17
N LEU A 290 6.89 7.34 -9.71
CA LEU A 290 5.50 7.05 -10.03
C LEU A 290 4.77 6.53 -8.78
N VAL A 291 3.55 7.00 -8.54
CA VAL A 291 2.57 6.44 -7.62
C VAL A 291 1.35 6.03 -8.44
N THR A 292 0.94 4.77 -8.37
CA THR A 292 -0.11 4.16 -9.21
C THR A 292 -1.10 3.36 -8.36
N GLY A 293 -2.36 3.27 -8.81
CA GLY A 293 -3.39 2.51 -8.10
C GLY A 293 -3.01 1.04 -7.97
N SER A 294 -2.73 0.38 -9.10
CA SER A 294 -2.23 -0.99 -9.14
C SER A 294 -0.72 -1.06 -9.46
N PRO A 295 0.03 -2.01 -8.87
CA PRO A 295 1.47 -2.13 -9.05
C PRO A 295 1.84 -2.74 -10.41
N LEU A 296 2.97 -2.28 -10.99
CA LEU A 296 3.46 -2.76 -12.28
C LEU A 296 4.20 -4.11 -12.19
N TYR A 297 4.75 -4.42 -11.01
CA TYR A 297 5.35 -5.71 -10.68
C TYR A 297 4.78 -6.18 -9.35
N VAL A 298 4.15 -7.35 -9.35
CA VAL A 298 3.54 -7.91 -8.14
C VAL A 298 3.40 -9.43 -8.27
N ASP A 299 3.52 -10.14 -7.15
CA ASP A 299 3.37 -11.59 -7.06
C ASP A 299 4.26 -12.38 -8.04
N GLY A 300 5.41 -11.80 -8.40
CA GLY A 300 6.37 -12.35 -9.34
C GLY A 300 5.95 -12.24 -10.82
N GLU A 301 5.00 -11.36 -11.12
CA GLU A 301 4.44 -11.13 -12.45
C GLU A 301 4.59 -9.65 -12.87
N HIS A 302 4.58 -9.40 -14.17
CA HIS A 302 4.69 -8.08 -14.79
C HIS A 302 3.33 -7.65 -15.34
N HIS A 303 2.87 -6.48 -14.91
CA HIS A 303 1.56 -5.90 -15.23
C HIS A 303 1.75 -4.45 -15.71
N PRO A 304 2.08 -4.21 -16.98
CA PRO A 304 2.59 -2.92 -17.43
C PRO A 304 1.56 -1.76 -17.46
N CYS A 305 0.29 -2.02 -17.17
CA CYS A 305 -0.85 -1.09 -17.22
C CYS A 305 -1.08 -0.46 -18.61
N PRO A 306 -2.07 -0.93 -19.40
CA PRO A 306 -2.35 -0.40 -20.73
C PRO A 306 -2.80 1.07 -20.72
N VAL A 307 -2.34 1.81 -21.74
CA VAL A 307 -2.77 3.18 -22.02
C VAL A 307 -3.60 3.19 -23.32
N GLU A 308 -4.81 3.75 -23.26
CA GLU A 308 -5.63 3.95 -24.46
C GLU A 308 -4.89 4.87 -25.46
N GLY A 309 -4.93 4.50 -26.74
CA GLY A 309 -4.13 5.15 -27.78
C GLY A 309 -2.73 4.53 -27.97
N GLY A 310 -2.34 3.56 -27.14
CA GLY A 310 -1.18 2.69 -27.38
C GLY A 310 -0.10 2.75 -26.29
N GLY A 311 0.72 1.70 -26.23
CA GLY A 311 1.75 1.52 -25.21
C GLY A 311 1.19 1.26 -23.81
N THR A 312 2.05 1.38 -22.81
CA THR A 312 1.75 1.11 -21.42
C THR A 312 2.36 2.16 -20.49
N VAL A 313 1.91 2.22 -19.24
CA VAL A 313 2.52 3.07 -18.21
C VAL A 313 3.97 2.64 -18.00
N ASP A 314 4.25 1.34 -18.00
CA ASP A 314 5.61 0.85 -17.81
C ASP A 314 6.55 1.20 -18.97
N ASP A 315 6.05 1.31 -20.21
CA ASP A 315 6.86 1.83 -21.33
C ASP A 315 7.33 3.26 -21.05
N ILE A 316 6.47 4.10 -20.44
CA ILE A 316 6.80 5.47 -20.06
C ILE A 316 7.81 5.48 -18.90
N VAL A 317 7.62 4.63 -17.88
CA VAL A 317 8.55 4.51 -16.74
C VAL A 317 9.94 4.05 -17.18
N ARG A 318 9.98 3.12 -18.13
CA ARG A 318 11.22 2.50 -18.59
C ARG A 318 12.02 3.35 -19.56
N ASP A 319 11.36 4.27 -20.27
CA ASP A 319 12.03 5.16 -21.20
C ASP A 319 13.17 5.93 -20.48
N PRO A 320 14.43 5.78 -20.93
CA PRO A 320 15.57 6.45 -20.30
C PRO A 320 15.43 7.98 -20.31
N ALA A 321 14.69 8.56 -21.25
CA ALA A 321 14.45 10.01 -21.31
C ALA A 321 13.53 10.52 -20.20
N HIS A 322 12.79 9.63 -19.51
CA HIS A 322 11.85 10.01 -18.46
C HIS A 322 12.40 9.88 -17.04
N HIS A 323 13.56 9.24 -16.85
CA HIS A 323 14.30 9.22 -15.57
C HIS A 323 13.50 8.75 -14.32
N TYR A 324 12.57 7.80 -14.46
CA TYR A 324 11.82 7.27 -13.30
C TYR A 324 12.66 6.33 -12.44
N VAL A 325 12.98 6.70 -11.20
CA VAL A 325 13.82 5.89 -10.31
C VAL A 325 13.02 4.87 -9.48
N ALA A 326 11.71 5.09 -9.34
CA ALA A 326 10.80 4.17 -8.65
C ALA A 326 9.37 4.23 -9.18
N ALA A 327 8.64 3.13 -9.01
CA ALA A 327 7.21 3.03 -9.25
C ALA A 327 6.54 2.30 -8.07
N ILE A 328 5.63 2.98 -7.38
CA ILE A 328 5.01 2.53 -6.13
C ILE A 328 3.52 2.31 -6.37
N GLY A 329 3.01 1.09 -6.15
CA GLY A 329 1.61 0.73 -6.33
C GLY A 329 0.90 0.31 -5.04
N GLY A 330 -0.38 0.66 -4.92
CA GLY A 330 -1.31 0.16 -3.88
C GLY A 330 -1.97 -1.16 -4.28
N ASP A 331 -3.27 -1.35 -3.99
CA ASP A 331 -4.18 -2.46 -4.37
C ASP A 331 -3.82 -3.81 -3.73
N ILE A 332 -2.53 -4.12 -3.60
CA ILE A 332 -2.05 -5.35 -3.00
C ILE A 332 -1.55 -5.08 -1.57
N HIS A 333 -2.36 -5.55 -0.61
CA HIS A 333 -2.25 -5.34 0.84
C HIS A 333 -1.12 -6.11 1.53
N ASN A 334 0.09 -5.93 1.01
CA ASN A 334 1.36 -6.31 1.59
C ASN A 334 2.45 -5.37 1.04
N TYR A 335 3.70 -5.64 1.37
CA TYR A 335 4.86 -4.98 0.78
C TYR A 335 5.61 -5.94 -0.13
N GLN A 336 6.07 -5.46 -1.28
CA GLN A 336 6.96 -6.17 -2.19
C GLN A 336 7.94 -5.19 -2.84
N ARG A 337 9.17 -5.60 -3.13
CA ARG A 337 10.14 -4.80 -3.89
C ARG A 337 10.87 -5.61 -4.94
N TYR A 338 10.93 -5.05 -6.14
CA TYR A 338 11.58 -5.58 -7.33
C TYR A 338 12.55 -4.53 -7.90
N PRO A 339 13.87 -4.64 -7.65
CA PRO A 339 14.86 -3.78 -8.28
C PRO A 339 15.14 -4.27 -9.71
N VAL A 340 14.49 -3.66 -10.70
CA VAL A 340 14.60 -4.09 -12.10
C VAL A 340 15.67 -3.28 -12.83
N ASP A 341 16.59 -3.94 -13.53
CA ASP A 341 17.51 -3.27 -14.45
C ASP A 341 16.77 -2.87 -15.74
N VAL A 342 16.81 -1.58 -16.05
CA VAL A 342 16.24 -0.99 -17.24
C VAL A 342 17.35 -0.26 -17.98
N GLY A 343 18.10 -1.02 -18.79
CA GLY A 343 19.17 -0.46 -19.62
C GLY A 343 20.34 0.09 -18.80
N GLY A 344 20.76 -0.62 -17.74
CA GLY A 344 21.86 -0.20 -16.85
C GLY A 344 21.45 0.75 -15.72
N ARG A 345 20.15 1.08 -15.63
CA ARG A 345 19.57 1.88 -14.55
C ARG A 345 18.59 1.04 -13.75
N THR A 346 18.74 0.98 -12.44
CA THR A 346 17.81 0.24 -11.59
C THR A 346 16.57 1.06 -11.25
N VAL A 347 15.38 0.57 -11.61
CA VAL A 347 14.09 1.11 -11.16
C VAL A 347 13.57 0.27 -10.01
N GLN A 348 13.24 0.91 -8.88
CA GLN A 348 12.59 0.22 -7.77
C GLN A 348 11.09 0.14 -8.00
N TYR A 349 10.59 -1.04 -8.37
CA TYR A 349 9.15 -1.31 -8.39
C TYR A 349 8.72 -1.81 -7.01
N VAL A 350 7.77 -1.11 -6.39
CA VAL A 350 7.38 -1.32 -5.00
C VAL A 350 5.86 -1.51 -4.92
N VAL A 351 5.44 -2.55 -4.21
CA VAL A 351 4.05 -2.73 -3.76
C VAL A 351 3.98 -2.20 -2.33
N ALA A 352 3.03 -1.31 -2.05
CA ALA A 352 2.93 -0.55 -0.81
C ALA A 352 1.49 -0.45 -0.27
N GLY A 353 0.67 -1.48 -0.48
CA GLY A 353 -0.74 -1.47 -0.09
C GLY A 353 -1.05 -1.91 1.34
N GLY A 354 -0.04 -2.09 2.18
CA GLY A 354 -0.23 -2.65 3.52
C GLY A 354 -0.80 -1.68 4.56
N GLY A 355 -1.47 -0.58 4.20
CA GLY A 355 -1.76 0.53 5.11
C GLY A 355 -3.02 0.42 5.97
N GLY A 356 -3.92 -0.53 5.70
CA GLY A 356 -5.08 -0.76 6.56
C GLY A 356 -5.90 -1.98 6.20
N ALA A 357 -6.29 -2.13 4.94
CA ALA A 357 -7.19 -3.18 4.49
C ALA A 357 -6.67 -4.60 4.70
N PHE A 358 -7.55 -5.60 4.71
CA PHE A 358 -7.19 -7.02 4.97
C PHE A 358 -5.90 -7.47 4.27
N MET A 359 -5.09 -8.33 4.86
CA MET A 359 -3.80 -8.69 4.25
C MET A 359 -3.96 -9.51 2.95
N HIS A 360 -3.10 -9.25 1.96
CA HIS A 360 -2.90 -10.12 0.80
C HIS A 360 -1.73 -11.10 1.03
N ALA A 361 -1.93 -12.37 0.67
CA ALA A 361 -1.06 -13.47 1.08
C ALA A 361 0.29 -13.53 0.35
N THR A 362 1.39 -13.14 0.99
CA THR A 362 2.73 -13.28 0.39
C THR A 362 3.19 -14.73 0.22
N HIS A 363 2.62 -15.68 0.97
CA HIS A 363 2.99 -17.11 0.82
C HIS A 363 2.52 -17.76 -0.48
N THR A 364 1.62 -17.11 -1.24
CA THR A 364 1.18 -17.57 -2.56
C THR A 364 2.11 -17.11 -3.68
N ILE A 365 3.00 -16.16 -3.39
CA ILE A 365 4.01 -15.64 -4.32
C ILE A 365 4.93 -16.82 -4.69
N PRO A 366 5.08 -17.13 -5.99
CA PRO A 366 5.95 -18.18 -6.47
C PRO A 366 7.42 -17.81 -6.25
N ARG A 367 8.33 -18.72 -6.62
CA ARG A 367 9.74 -18.36 -6.71
C ARG A 367 9.90 -17.19 -7.69
N VAL A 368 10.50 -16.09 -7.24
CA VAL A 368 10.68 -14.87 -8.05
C VAL A 368 11.82 -15.06 -9.06
N SER A 369 11.51 -14.78 -10.32
CA SER A 369 12.42 -14.82 -11.46
C SER A 369 11.79 -14.03 -12.61
N VAL A 370 11.65 -12.71 -12.43
CA VAL A 370 10.94 -11.82 -13.36
C VAL A 370 11.79 -10.60 -13.67
N ALA A 371 11.89 -10.22 -14.96
CA ALA A 371 12.68 -9.07 -15.41
C ALA A 371 14.12 -9.02 -14.82
N GLY A 372 14.78 -10.18 -14.74
CA GLY A 372 16.13 -10.31 -14.16
C GLY A 372 16.19 -10.33 -12.63
N VAL A 373 15.09 -10.00 -11.93
CA VAL A 373 15.00 -10.02 -10.47
C VAL A 373 14.88 -11.45 -9.95
N THR A 374 15.71 -11.79 -8.96
CA THR A 374 15.72 -13.11 -8.32
C THR A 374 15.30 -13.05 -6.85
N GLU A 375 15.33 -14.20 -6.17
CA GLU A 375 15.09 -14.29 -4.72
C GLU A 375 16.12 -13.56 -3.86
N GLU A 376 17.33 -13.32 -4.39
CA GLU A 376 18.38 -12.58 -3.67
C GLU A 376 18.05 -11.08 -3.58
N ASP A 377 17.35 -10.58 -4.60
CA ASP A 377 16.96 -9.19 -4.78
C ASP A 377 15.59 -8.89 -4.16
N PHE A 378 14.65 -9.82 -4.34
CA PHE A 378 13.25 -9.65 -3.93
C PHE A 378 13.10 -9.47 -2.42
N ARG A 379 12.24 -8.52 -2.03
CA ARG A 379 11.84 -8.30 -0.63
C ARG A 379 10.32 -8.31 -0.54
N CYS A 380 9.79 -8.81 0.57
CA CYS A 380 8.37 -8.71 0.89
C CYS A 380 8.13 -8.65 2.39
N TYR A 381 7.03 -8.02 2.79
CA TYR A 381 6.52 -8.03 4.15
C TYR A 381 4.99 -8.23 4.13
N PRO A 382 4.44 -9.19 4.89
CA PRO A 382 5.17 -10.13 5.75
C PRO A 382 6.01 -11.12 4.95
N LEU A 383 6.99 -11.73 5.62
CA LEU A 383 7.72 -12.85 5.05
C LEU A 383 6.75 -13.98 4.67
N ARG A 384 7.04 -14.70 3.59
CA ARG A 384 6.18 -15.81 3.11
C ARG A 384 5.90 -16.85 4.21
N GLY A 385 6.86 -17.12 5.08
CA GLY A 385 6.68 -17.99 6.25
C GLY A 385 5.68 -17.42 7.28
N ASP A 386 5.80 -16.13 7.61
CA ASP A 386 4.90 -15.44 8.53
C ASP A 386 3.48 -15.36 7.97
N SER A 387 3.34 -15.05 6.68
CA SER A 387 2.06 -15.07 5.98
C SER A 387 1.40 -16.45 6.08
N LEU A 388 2.11 -17.54 5.75
CA LEU A 388 1.53 -18.88 5.83
C LEU A 388 1.14 -19.24 7.27
N ALA A 389 1.97 -18.91 8.27
CA ALA A 389 1.64 -19.14 9.68
C ALA A 389 0.37 -18.37 10.09
N PHE A 390 0.24 -17.11 9.68
CA PHE A 390 -0.95 -16.29 9.92
C PHE A 390 -2.21 -16.92 9.34
N TYR A 391 -2.22 -17.23 8.03
CA TYR A 391 -3.41 -17.80 7.39
C TYR A 391 -3.74 -19.19 7.94
N SER A 392 -2.73 -19.98 8.31
CA SER A 392 -2.95 -21.28 8.94
C SER A 392 -3.69 -21.16 10.27
N ARG A 393 -3.35 -20.17 11.11
CA ARG A 393 -4.04 -19.89 12.37
C ARG A 393 -5.45 -19.35 12.11
N LEU A 394 -5.60 -18.45 11.14
CA LEU A 394 -6.89 -17.89 10.74
C LEU A 394 -7.87 -18.98 10.29
N TYR A 395 -7.49 -19.82 9.33
CA TYR A 395 -8.35 -20.89 8.83
C TYR A 395 -8.55 -22.00 9.86
N GLY A 396 -7.55 -22.30 10.67
CA GLY A 396 -7.70 -23.22 11.81
C GLY A 396 -8.79 -22.76 12.79
N ARG A 397 -8.91 -21.44 13.04
CA ARG A 397 -10.00 -20.88 13.84
C ARG A 397 -11.34 -20.95 13.10
N ARG A 398 -11.38 -20.47 11.86
CA ARG A 398 -12.61 -20.35 11.06
C ARG A 398 -13.28 -21.70 10.79
N LEU A 399 -12.48 -22.71 10.47
CA LEU A 399 -12.95 -24.07 10.20
C LEU A 399 -13.05 -24.94 11.46
N ARG A 400 -12.75 -24.39 12.65
CA ARG A 400 -12.71 -25.12 13.93
C ARG A 400 -11.73 -26.32 13.92
N LEU A 401 -10.71 -26.29 13.06
CA LEU A 401 -9.71 -27.33 12.86
C LEU A 401 -8.30 -26.87 13.28
N ARG A 402 -8.18 -26.18 14.41
CA ARG A 402 -6.91 -25.58 14.90
C ARG A 402 -5.75 -26.58 14.96
N ARG A 403 -6.00 -27.79 15.50
CA ARG A 403 -4.98 -28.86 15.61
C ARG A 403 -4.42 -29.28 14.25
N PHE A 404 -5.24 -29.21 13.21
CA PHE A 404 -4.84 -29.59 11.86
C PHE A 404 -4.17 -28.43 11.10
N PHE A 405 -4.74 -27.22 11.13
CA PHE A 405 -4.22 -26.12 10.33
C PHE A 405 -3.05 -25.35 10.96
N THR A 406 -3.06 -25.07 12.27
CA THR A 406 -2.11 -24.12 12.86
C THR A 406 -0.65 -24.54 12.67
N LEU A 407 0.11 -23.73 11.94
CA LEU A 407 1.56 -23.85 11.82
C LEU A 407 2.24 -22.82 12.72
N THR A 408 3.39 -23.18 13.27
CA THR A 408 4.33 -22.18 13.79
C THR A 408 4.99 -21.44 12.63
N GLU A 409 5.53 -20.26 12.90
CA GLU A 409 6.35 -19.50 11.97
C GLU A 409 7.58 -20.28 11.48
N ALA A 410 8.18 -21.11 12.34
CA ALA A 410 9.28 -22.00 11.97
C ALA A 410 8.82 -23.13 11.03
N GLU A 411 7.70 -23.82 11.34
CA GLU A 411 7.13 -24.86 10.46
C GLU A 411 6.73 -24.30 9.09
N ALA A 412 6.09 -23.12 9.09
CA ALA A 412 5.67 -22.42 7.89
C ALA A 412 6.87 -21.98 7.03
N THR A 413 7.91 -21.44 7.65
CA THR A 413 9.15 -21.06 6.95
C THR A 413 9.85 -22.27 6.35
N ALA A 414 9.95 -23.38 7.09
CA ALA A 414 10.57 -24.60 6.60
C ALA A 414 9.85 -25.18 5.37
N VAL A 415 8.52 -25.24 5.39
CA VAL A 415 7.75 -25.77 4.25
C VAL A 415 7.76 -24.83 3.04
N ILE A 416 7.83 -23.51 3.25
CA ILE A 416 8.00 -22.51 2.17
C ILE A 416 9.35 -22.70 1.48
N THR A 417 10.42 -22.80 2.28
CA THR A 417 11.80 -23.01 1.84
C THR A 417 11.90 -24.30 1.01
N GLU A 418 11.35 -25.41 1.50
CA GLU A 418 11.30 -26.70 0.79
C GLU A 418 10.48 -26.62 -0.51
N ARG A 419 9.37 -25.88 -0.52
CA ARG A 419 8.47 -25.80 -1.67
C ARG A 419 8.98 -24.91 -2.77
N LEU A 420 9.61 -23.79 -2.43
CA LEU A 420 10.08 -22.84 -3.43
C LEU A 420 11.54 -23.08 -3.82
N GLY A 421 12.29 -23.86 -3.03
CA GLY A 421 13.72 -24.10 -3.26
C GLY A 421 14.54 -22.81 -3.09
N ILE A 422 14.24 -22.05 -2.03
CA ILE A 422 14.83 -20.73 -1.73
C ILE A 422 15.55 -20.77 -0.39
N ARG A 423 16.36 -19.77 -0.09
CA ARG A 423 16.89 -19.57 1.27
C ARG A 423 15.83 -18.92 2.15
N PRO A 424 15.71 -19.30 3.43
CA PRO A 424 14.76 -18.65 4.33
C PRO A 424 15.16 -17.20 4.55
N ALA A 425 14.17 -16.31 4.49
CA ALA A 425 14.37 -14.88 4.64
C ALA A 425 14.72 -14.47 6.09
N ARG A 426 14.33 -15.29 7.08
CA ARG A 426 14.71 -15.18 8.50
C ARG A 426 15.42 -16.47 8.92
N ALA A 427 16.53 -16.36 9.64
CA ALA A 427 17.23 -17.52 10.18
C ALA A 427 16.31 -18.28 11.15
N PRO A 428 16.11 -19.59 10.98
CA PRO A 428 15.27 -20.36 11.89
C PRO A 428 15.92 -20.44 13.27
N ARG A 429 15.16 -20.12 14.32
CA ARG A 429 15.59 -20.31 15.73
C ARG A 429 15.62 -21.79 16.13
N THR A 430 14.87 -22.63 15.43
CA THR A 430 14.76 -24.07 15.67
C THR A 430 14.73 -24.82 14.34
N ASP A 431 15.31 -26.01 14.30
CA ASP A 431 15.24 -26.91 13.13
C ASP A 431 13.85 -27.53 13.01
N ALA A 432 12.88 -26.73 12.59
CA ALA A 432 11.54 -27.20 12.31
C ALA A 432 11.55 -28.11 11.06
N ARG A 433 11.24 -29.39 11.26
CA ARG A 433 11.16 -30.36 10.15
C ARG A 433 9.83 -30.25 9.42
N THR A 434 9.88 -30.32 8.10
CA THR A 434 8.72 -30.41 7.21
C THR A 434 8.05 -31.78 7.30
N THR A 435 6.85 -31.84 7.87
CA THR A 435 6.02 -33.06 7.98
C THR A 435 4.99 -33.20 6.85
N ARG A 436 4.37 -34.38 6.70
CA ARG A 436 3.24 -34.55 5.75
C ARG A 436 2.10 -33.56 6.01
N ARG A 437 1.80 -33.27 7.29
CA ARG A 437 0.79 -32.28 7.71
C ARG A 437 1.16 -30.89 7.22
N THR A 438 2.38 -30.42 7.50
CA THR A 438 2.84 -29.08 7.07
C THR A 438 2.74 -28.91 5.55
N ARG A 439 3.14 -29.94 4.78
CA ARG A 439 3.02 -29.94 3.31
C ARG A 439 1.57 -29.92 2.83
N LEU A 440 0.67 -30.62 3.51
CA LEU A 440 -0.76 -30.62 3.16
C LEU A 440 -1.39 -29.26 3.44
N VAL A 441 -1.16 -28.68 4.63
CA VAL A 441 -1.66 -27.34 4.99
C VAL A 441 -1.15 -26.28 4.01
N ALA A 442 0.15 -26.26 3.71
CA ALA A 442 0.72 -25.35 2.71
C ALA A 442 0.08 -25.54 1.31
N GLY A 443 -0.31 -26.77 0.96
CA GLY A 443 -1.02 -27.07 -0.29
C GLY A 443 -2.44 -26.51 -0.30
N LEU A 444 -3.17 -26.71 0.80
CA LEU A 444 -4.53 -26.21 0.99
C LEU A 444 -4.61 -24.69 1.05
N LEU A 445 -3.55 -24.03 1.53
CA LEU A 445 -3.48 -22.57 1.62
C LEU A 445 -2.83 -21.94 0.37
N GLY A 446 -2.56 -22.72 -0.68
CA GLY A 446 -2.14 -22.16 -1.97
C GLY A 446 -0.68 -21.69 -2.01
N THR A 447 0.19 -22.20 -1.15
CA THR A 447 1.63 -21.90 -1.23
C THR A 447 2.18 -22.20 -2.63
N GLY A 448 3.02 -21.31 -3.16
CA GLY A 448 3.67 -21.45 -4.46
C GLY A 448 4.28 -22.84 -4.68
N ARG A 449 4.26 -23.31 -5.94
CA ARG A 449 4.63 -24.70 -6.30
C ARG A 449 6.14 -24.84 -6.51
N ARG A 450 6.63 -26.08 -6.36
CA ARG A 450 8.01 -26.47 -6.73
C ARG A 450 8.26 -26.23 -8.22
N PRO A 451 9.43 -25.69 -8.62
CA PRO A 451 9.80 -25.47 -10.02
C PRO A 451 9.70 -26.74 -10.89
N ASP A 452 10.05 -27.90 -10.33
CA ASP A 452 10.27 -29.14 -11.09
C ASP A 452 9.01 -30.00 -11.33
N ARG A 453 7.82 -29.58 -10.84
CA ARG A 453 6.58 -30.36 -11.02
C ARG A 453 5.67 -29.76 -12.09
N LYS A 454 5.53 -30.47 -13.22
CA LYS A 454 4.53 -30.17 -14.27
C LYS A 454 3.11 -30.09 -13.68
N LYS A 455 2.31 -29.14 -14.18
CA LYS A 455 0.89 -28.94 -13.82
C LYS A 455 0.08 -30.22 -14.11
N ARG A 456 -0.13 -31.10 -13.12
CA ARG A 456 -1.03 -32.26 -13.29
C ARG A 456 -2.51 -31.87 -13.40
N PHE A 457 -2.90 -30.69 -12.92
CA PHE A 457 -4.25 -30.15 -13.03
C PHE A 457 -4.23 -28.62 -13.23
N ARG A 458 -4.90 -28.14 -14.30
CA ARG A 458 -5.28 -26.73 -14.51
C ARG A 458 -6.66 -26.49 -13.88
N LEU A 459 -6.76 -26.58 -12.56
CA LEU A 459 -7.91 -25.97 -11.88
C LEU A 459 -7.65 -24.46 -11.78
N PRO A 460 -8.65 -23.58 -11.97
CA PRO A 460 -8.52 -22.12 -11.88
C PRO A 460 -8.34 -21.62 -10.43
N VAL A 461 -7.60 -22.39 -9.63
CA VAL A 461 -7.41 -22.23 -8.19
C VAL A 461 -6.77 -20.89 -7.86
N ARG A 462 -5.84 -20.37 -8.68
CA ARG A 462 -5.10 -19.15 -8.33
C ARG A 462 -6.01 -17.91 -8.30
N LYS A 463 -6.83 -17.67 -9.34
CA LYS A 463 -7.81 -16.57 -9.37
C LYS A 463 -8.91 -16.74 -8.32
N ILE A 464 -9.41 -17.97 -8.16
CA ILE A 464 -10.43 -18.29 -7.14
C ILE A 464 -9.89 -18.03 -5.73
N TYR A 465 -8.61 -18.30 -5.46
CA TYR A 465 -8.05 -18.15 -4.12
C TYR A 465 -7.81 -16.70 -3.73
N THR A 466 -7.23 -15.87 -4.61
CA THR A 466 -7.04 -14.44 -4.34
C THR A 466 -8.38 -13.73 -4.17
N GLN A 467 -9.40 -14.10 -4.96
CA GLN A 467 -10.72 -13.47 -4.94
C GLN A 467 -11.64 -13.93 -3.79
N LEU A 468 -11.61 -15.21 -3.36
CA LEU A 468 -12.51 -15.70 -2.30
C LEU A 468 -11.90 -15.69 -0.89
N PHE A 469 -10.60 -15.91 -0.76
CA PHE A 469 -9.98 -16.15 0.56
C PHE A 469 -9.32 -14.93 1.17
N SER A 470 -8.80 -14.00 0.37
CA SER A 470 -8.11 -12.81 0.88
C SER A 470 -9.04 -11.83 1.58
N PRO A 471 -10.20 -11.43 1.00
CA PRO A 471 -11.13 -10.53 1.69
C PRO A 471 -11.73 -11.13 2.97
N SER A 472 -11.74 -12.47 3.06
CA SER A 472 -12.17 -13.23 4.24
C SER A 472 -11.14 -13.25 5.38
N SER A 473 -9.96 -12.63 5.18
CA SER A 473 -8.83 -12.64 6.10
C SER A 473 -8.76 -11.47 7.07
N ALA A 474 -9.70 -10.53 6.96
CA ALA A 474 -9.89 -9.47 7.95
C ALA A 474 -9.85 -10.07 9.37
N THR A 475 -8.90 -9.59 10.16
CA THR A 475 -8.70 -10.03 11.53
C THR A 475 -8.51 -8.83 12.44
N TYR A 476 -8.99 -8.96 13.66
CA TYR A 476 -9.04 -7.89 14.66
C TYR A 476 -8.14 -8.21 15.87
N SER A 477 -7.14 -9.04 15.62
CA SER A 477 -6.13 -9.44 16.59
C SER A 477 -4.74 -9.43 15.93
N PRO A 478 -3.76 -8.75 16.56
CA PRO A 478 -2.37 -8.76 16.13
C PRO A 478 -1.75 -10.18 16.00
N PRO A 479 -0.68 -10.35 15.21
CA PRO A 479 -0.08 -9.33 14.34
C PRO A 479 -0.91 -9.05 13.08
N PHE A 480 -1.04 -7.77 12.72
CA PHE A 480 -1.79 -7.33 11.53
C PHE A 480 -0.99 -7.30 10.24
N PHE A 481 0.35 -7.30 10.33
CA PHE A 481 1.27 -7.21 9.20
C PHE A 481 0.98 -6.03 8.26
N LYS A 482 0.75 -4.85 8.85
CA LYS A 482 0.59 -3.60 8.11
C LYS A 482 1.92 -2.91 7.91
N CYS A 483 1.99 -2.02 6.92
CA CYS A 483 3.17 -1.26 6.64
C CYS A 483 2.85 0.09 5.98
N PHE A 484 3.83 0.98 6.03
CA PHE A 484 3.85 2.26 5.34
C PHE A 484 5.30 2.60 4.98
N LEU A 485 5.48 3.51 4.03
CA LEU A 485 6.79 3.92 3.57
C LEU A 485 7.15 5.31 4.08
N ARG A 486 8.45 5.52 4.34
CA ARG A 486 9.07 6.83 4.44
C ARG A 486 10.12 6.95 3.35
N LEU A 487 10.11 8.08 2.65
CA LEU A 487 11.11 8.42 1.65
C LEU A 487 11.84 9.68 2.13
N ASP A 488 13.14 9.57 2.33
CA ASP A 488 14.02 10.70 2.62
C ASP A 488 14.79 11.05 1.36
N VAL A 489 14.59 12.27 0.87
CA VAL A 489 15.14 12.75 -0.40
C VAL A 489 16.32 13.66 -0.11
N THR A 490 17.39 13.48 -0.88
CA THR A 490 18.55 14.38 -0.98
C THR A 490 18.83 14.67 -2.45
N PRO A 491 19.71 15.64 -2.79
CA PRO A 491 20.12 15.85 -4.18
C PRO A 491 20.69 14.57 -4.85
N GLU A 492 21.31 13.70 -4.07
CA GLU A 492 22.06 12.55 -4.57
C GLU A 492 21.26 11.25 -4.58
N ALA A 493 20.29 11.09 -3.67
CA ALA A 493 19.58 9.83 -3.48
C ALA A 493 18.19 9.98 -2.84
N VAL A 494 17.38 8.95 -3.00
CA VAL A 494 16.16 8.72 -2.22
C VAL A 494 16.36 7.48 -1.35
N ARG A 495 16.29 7.65 -0.04
CA ARG A 495 16.27 6.51 0.90
C ARG A 495 14.82 6.11 1.16
N LEU A 496 14.44 4.94 0.65
CA LEU A 496 13.12 4.35 0.87
C LEU A 496 13.19 3.34 2.01
N ARG A 497 12.31 3.51 3.00
CA ARG A 497 12.18 2.61 4.16
C ARG A 497 10.75 2.13 4.30
N CYS A 498 10.57 0.80 4.40
CA CYS A 498 9.30 0.18 4.71
C CYS A 498 9.21 -0.08 6.22
N TYR A 499 8.25 0.52 6.89
CA TYR A 499 8.01 0.36 8.32
C TYR A 499 6.87 -0.60 8.59
N ALA A 500 7.03 -1.50 9.56
CA ALA A 500 5.98 -2.40 10.02
C ALA A 500 5.06 -1.76 11.06
N ALA A 501 3.78 -2.13 11.00
CA ALA A 501 2.75 -1.88 11.99
C ALA A 501 2.05 -3.20 12.33
N THR A 502 2.48 -3.81 13.44
CA THR A 502 1.99 -5.13 13.85
C THR A 502 0.72 -5.06 14.70
N GLY A 503 0.43 -3.90 15.32
CA GLY A 503 -0.61 -3.73 16.35
C GLY A 503 -0.17 -4.03 17.78
N ASN A 504 1.11 -4.37 17.98
CA ASN A 504 1.68 -4.57 19.31
C ASN A 504 2.32 -3.27 19.83
N ARG A 505 2.26 -3.05 21.14
CA ARG A 505 2.70 -1.79 21.78
C ARG A 505 4.19 -1.49 21.57
N ALA A 506 5.05 -2.50 21.65
CA ALA A 506 6.49 -2.29 21.48
C ALA A 506 6.84 -1.77 20.08
N GLN A 507 6.25 -2.35 19.03
CA GLN A 507 6.44 -1.93 17.64
C GLN A 507 5.72 -0.62 17.33
N GLU A 508 4.62 -0.32 18.01
CA GLU A 508 3.98 0.99 17.91
C GLU A 508 4.92 2.10 18.42
N LEU A 509 5.61 1.84 19.53
CA LEU A 509 6.59 2.76 20.11
C LEU A 509 7.89 2.81 19.31
N ASP A 510 8.35 1.72 18.71
CA ASP A 510 9.56 1.68 17.89
C ASP A 510 9.28 0.89 16.59
N PRO A 511 8.69 1.54 15.57
CA PRO A 511 8.29 0.87 14.32
C PRO A 511 9.48 0.19 13.64
N PRO A 512 9.43 -1.14 13.44
CA PRO A 512 10.52 -1.86 12.77
C PRO A 512 10.65 -1.43 11.31
N VAL A 513 11.90 -1.33 10.82
CA VAL A 513 12.19 -1.18 9.40
C VAL A 513 12.33 -2.58 8.78
N GLU A 514 11.41 -2.96 7.90
CA GLU A 514 11.35 -4.28 7.27
C GLU A 514 12.16 -4.38 5.98
N ASP A 515 12.35 -3.25 5.31
CA ASP A 515 13.21 -3.14 4.14
C ASP A 515 13.70 -1.71 4.01
N GLU A 516 14.90 -1.57 3.46
CA GLU A 516 15.54 -0.29 3.21
C GLU A 516 16.35 -0.37 1.92
N VAL A 517 16.21 0.65 1.08
CA VAL A 517 17.01 0.82 -0.13
C VAL A 517 17.38 2.28 -0.33
N THR A 518 18.60 2.53 -0.78
CA THR A 518 19.05 3.85 -1.24
C THR A 518 19.03 3.84 -2.76
N ILE A 519 18.28 4.75 -3.36
CA ILE A 519 18.06 4.87 -4.79
C ILE A 519 18.86 6.08 -5.28
N PRO A 520 19.94 5.90 -6.07
CA PRO A 520 20.70 7.03 -6.59
C PRO A 520 19.86 7.87 -7.56
N LEU A 521 20.04 9.20 -7.52
CA LEU A 521 19.39 10.15 -8.42
C LEU A 521 20.31 10.65 -9.54
N VAL A 522 21.60 10.37 -9.45
CA VAL A 522 22.66 10.75 -10.40
C VAL A 522 23.25 9.55 -11.12
#